data_AF-A0A3C1GA69-F1
#
_entry.id   AF-A0A3C1GA69-F1
#
_cell.length_a   1.000
_cell.length_b   1.000
_cell.length_c   1.000
_cell.angle_alpha   90.00
_cell.angle_beta   90.00
_cell.angle_gamma   90.00
#
_symmetry.space_group_name_H-M   'P 1'
#
loop_
_entity.id
_entity.type
_entity.pdbx_description
1 polymer ?
#
loop_
_entity_poly.entity_id
_entity_poly.type
_entity_poly.pdbx_seq_one_letter_code
_entity_poly.pdbx_strand_id
1 'polypeptide(L)' 'MTALLEVQNLKTHYRLGGWLSRRRLLRAVDGVDLTLKSQQTLAVVGEAGSG' A
#
# COMPACT_ATOMS: atom_id res chain seq x y z
N MET A 1 -14.09 3.16 -21.49
CA MET A 1 -14.62 2.48 -20.29
C MET A 1 -13.94 3.13 -19.08
N THR A 2 -14.71 3.72 -18.18
CA THR A 2 -14.19 4.52 -17.05
C THR A 2 -13.86 3.61 -15.87
N ALA A 3 -12.70 3.81 -15.22
CA ALA A 3 -12.37 3.13 -13.98
C ALA A 3 -13.33 3.57 -12.85
N LEU A 4 -13.72 2.65 -11.98
CA LEU A 4 -14.47 2.97 -10.75
C LEU A 4 -13.52 3.45 -9.65
N LEU A 5 -12.34 2.82 -9.56
CA LEU A 5 -11.24 3.23 -8.68
C LEU A 5 -9.94 3.20 -9.47
N GLU A 6 -9.14 4.25 -9.30
CA GLU A 6 -7.79 4.34 -9.83
C GLU A 6 -6.87 4.78 -8.70
N VAL A 7 -5.84 3.97 -8.44
CA VAL A 7 -4.78 4.23 -7.47
C VAL A 7 -3.48 4.32 -8.24
N GLN A 8 -2.75 5.41 -8.03
CA GLN A 8 -1.46 5.63 -8.67
C GLN A 8 -0.40 5.92 -7.62
N ASN A 9 0.73 5.21 -7.71
CA ASN A 9 1.93 5.39 -6.91
C ASN A 9 1.67 5.45 -5.39
N LEU A 10 0.77 4.59 -4.89
CA LEU A 10 0.38 4.58 -3.48
C LEU A 10 1.59 4.22 -2.61
N LYS A 11 1.84 5.04 -1.58
CA LYS A 11 2.91 4.84 -0.61
C LYS A 11 2.38 5.02 0.80
N THR A 12 2.63 4.00 1.62
CA THR A 12 2.32 4.01 3.05
C THR A 12 3.59 3.65 3.79
N HIS A 13 4.25 4.66 4.35
CA HIS A 13 5.52 4.48 5.07
C HIS A 13 5.38 4.91 6.52
N TYR A 14 5.87 4.08 7.43
CA TYR A 14 5.87 4.33 8.87
C TYR A 14 7.28 4.66 9.35
N ARG A 15 7.39 5.70 10.16
CA ARG A 15 8.64 6.00 10.87
C ARG A 15 8.62 5.26 12.21
N LEU A 16 9.55 4.33 12.38
CA LEU A 16 9.70 3.51 13.57
C LEU A 16 10.96 3.92 14.33
N GLY A 17 10.97 3.66 15.64
CA GLY A 17 12.06 4.03 16.54
C GLY A 17 11.79 5.33 17.33
N GLY A 18 12.57 5.56 18.39
CA GLY A 18 12.36 6.65 19.36
C GLY A 18 13.69 7.19 19.89
N TRP A 19 13.67 7.93 21.01
CA TRP A 19 14.88 8.56 21.59
C TRP A 19 16.04 7.56 21.76
N LEU A 20 15.76 6.36 22.27
CA LEU A 20 16.77 5.36 22.61
C LEU A 20 17.01 4.29 21.52
N SER A 21 16.27 4.33 20.41
CA SER A 21 16.32 3.28 19.37
C SER A 21 16.63 3.86 18.00
N ARG A 22 17.34 3.09 17.15
CA ARG A 22 17.63 3.52 15.78
C ARG A 22 16.34 3.79 15.01
N ARG A 23 16.25 4.99 14.44
CA ARG A 23 15.15 5.36 13.53
C ARG A 23 15.22 4.52 12.27
N ARG A 24 14.09 3.96 11.84
CA ARG A 24 13.95 3.21 10.59
C ARG A 24 12.66 3.63 9.89
N LEU A 25 12.71 3.69 8.56
CA LEU A 25 11.52 3.82 7.73
C LEU A 25 11.04 2.42 7.33
N LEU A 26 9.85 2.03 7.78
CA LEU A 26 9.16 0.85 7.28
C LEU A 26 8.31 1.26 6.09
N ARG A 27 8.52 0.60 4.95
CA ARG A 27 7.74 0.82 3.73
C ARG A 27 6.72 -0.29 3.63
N ALA A 28 5.49 -0.01 4.05
CA ALA A 28 4.42 -0.99 4.10
C ALA A 28 3.83 -1.20 2.69
N VAL A 29 3.47 -0.07 2.05
CA VAL A 29 3.17 0.00 0.61
C VAL A 29 4.16 0.95 -0.05
N ASP A 30 4.78 0.56 -1.15
CA ASP A 30 5.79 1.39 -1.83
C ASP A 30 5.62 1.43 -3.36
N GLY A 31 4.75 2.33 -3.83
CA GLY A 31 4.56 2.60 -5.25
C GLY A 31 3.65 1.62 -5.95
N VAL A 32 2.48 1.34 -5.34
CA VAL A 32 1.48 0.43 -5.92
C VAL A 32 0.50 1.20 -6.81
N ASP A 33 0.29 0.67 -8.01
CA ASP A 33 -0.75 1.08 -8.95
C ASP A 33 -1.86 0.03 -8.99
N LEU A 34 -3.12 0.46 -8.96
CA LEU A 34 -4.29 -0.41 -9.01
C LEU A 34 -5.41 0.26 -9.79
N THR A 35 -6.12 -0.51 -10.63
CA THR A 35 -7.35 -0.05 -11.28
C THR A 35 -8.46 -1.07 -11.04
N LEU A 36 -9.62 -0.60 -10.58
CA LEU A 36 -10.83 -1.40 -10.46
C LEU A 36 -11.91 -0.83 -11.38
N LYS A 37 -12.48 -1.68 -12.23
CA LYS A 37 -13.60 -1.32 -13.11
C LYS A 37 -14.94 -1.49 -12.39
N SER A 38 -15.98 -0.81 -12.88
CA SER A 38 -17.33 -1.06 -12.38
C SER A 38 -17.73 -2.52 -12.60
N GLN A 39 -18.41 -3.12 -11.61
CA GLN A 39 -18.82 -4.54 -11.60
C GLN A 39 -17.66 -5.56 -11.61
N GLN A 40 -16.43 -5.12 -11.34
CA GLN A 40 -15.29 -6.01 -11.15
C GLN A 40 -15.11 -6.34 -9.65
N THR A 41 -14.83 -7.60 -9.34
CA THR A 41 -14.34 -8.02 -8.02
C THR A 41 -12.84 -8.23 -8.11
N LEU A 42 -12.09 -7.64 -7.18
CA LEU A 42 -10.63 -7.79 -7.06
C LEU A 42 -10.29 -8.23 -5.65
N ALA A 43 -9.39 -9.22 -5.53
CA ALA A 43 -8.86 -9.67 -4.24
C ALA A 43 -7.38 -9.30 -4.12
N VAL A 44 -6.99 -8.74 -2.98
CA VAL A 44 -5.60 -8.56 -2.58
C VAL A 44 -5.28 -9.65 -1.57
N VAL A 45 -4.24 -10.44 -1.82
CA VAL A 45 -3.83 -11.56 -0.98
C VAL A 45 -2.36 -11.40 -0.59
N GLY A 46 -2.01 -11.86 0.60
CA GLY A 46 -0.65 -11.78 1.12
C GLY A 46 -0.52 -12.42 2.49
N GLU A 47 0.72 -12.69 2.90
CA GLU A 47 1.04 -13.16 4.24
C GLU A 47 0.85 -12.06 5.29
N ALA A 48 0.83 -12.44 6.57
CA ALA A 48 0.71 -11.47 7.65
C ALA A 48 1.86 -10.44 7.61
N GLY A 49 1.51 -9.16 7.48
CA GLY A 49 2.47 -8.04 7.43
C GLY A 49 3.10 -7.78 6.06
N SER A 50 2.56 -8.36 4.97
CA SER A 50 3.08 -8.14 3.60
C SER A 50 2.76 -6.77 3.00
N GLY A 51 1.97 -5.95 3.69
CA GLY A 51 1.53 -4.64 3.23
C GLY A 51 1.31 -3.69 4.38
#